data_AF-A0A947D3G5-F1
#
_entry.id   AF-A0A947D3G5-F1
#
_cell.length_a   1.000
_cell.length_b   1.000
_cell.length_c   1.000
_cell.angle_alpha   90.00
_cell.angle_beta   90.00
_cell.angle_gamma   90.00
#
_symmetry.space_group_name_H-M   'P 1'
#
loop_
_entity.id
_entity.type
_entity.pdbx_description
1 polymer ?
#
loop_
_entity_poly.entity_id
_entity_poly.type
_entity_poly.pdbx_seq_one_letter_code
_entity_poly.pdbx_strand_id
1 'polypeptide(L)'
;MIRLPHSHARILITAAVAILGLGAVPTMAVDGSRWGARDPVTQCAAIGASTALESGAVMALVRCEREEATASDELWLLEDFAVQIGAPRPHKGREELMTMPDSDTSKSVHSLRGAWTWVICRDPKAIAYSGGDPAKNCGRARVAKAEGACWVTTFGTWRCNMTGPAAAREVGYPPPR
;
A
#
# COMPACT_ATOMS: atom_id res chain seq x y z
N MET A 1 -48.09 42.57 -52.84
CA MET A 1 -46.97 41.97 -53.60
C MET A 1 -45.84 42.98 -53.62
N ILE A 2 -44.62 42.56 -53.23
CA ILE A 2 -43.30 43.01 -53.69
C ILE A 2 -42.27 42.72 -52.56
N ARG A 3 -41.17 42.11 -52.98
CA ARG A 3 -40.14 41.41 -52.20
C ARG A 3 -39.24 42.36 -51.40
N LEU A 4 -38.83 41.94 -50.19
CA LEU A 4 -37.67 42.49 -49.49
C LEU A 4 -36.35 41.90 -50.02
N PRO A 5 -35.25 42.67 -50.08
CA PRO A 5 -33.94 42.18 -50.50
C PRO A 5 -33.09 41.61 -49.35
N HIS A 6 -32.08 40.84 -49.76
CA HIS A 6 -31.12 40.08 -48.97
C HIS A 6 -30.34 40.87 -47.92
N SER A 7 -29.99 40.20 -46.81
CA SER A 7 -28.79 40.54 -46.03
C SER A 7 -28.13 39.26 -45.52
N HIS A 8 -26.87 39.09 -45.91
CA HIS A 8 -26.00 37.99 -45.58
C HIS A 8 -25.54 38.07 -44.12
N ALA A 9 -25.80 37.04 -43.33
CA ALA A 9 -25.13 36.82 -42.05
C ALA A 9 -24.32 35.53 -42.14
N ARG A 10 -23.00 35.66 -42.34
CA ARG A 10 -22.04 34.57 -42.25
C ARG A 10 -21.86 34.23 -40.76
N ILE A 11 -22.42 33.11 -40.32
CA ILE A 11 -22.19 32.56 -38.98
C ILE A 11 -20.91 31.72 -39.04
N LEU A 12 -19.83 32.23 -38.45
CA LEU A 12 -18.61 31.47 -38.17
C LEU A 12 -18.89 30.58 -36.94
N ILE A 13 -19.03 29.28 -37.16
CA ILE A 13 -19.13 28.29 -36.08
C ILE A 13 -17.70 27.99 -35.59
N THR A 14 -17.34 28.52 -34.43
CA THR A 14 -16.09 28.15 -33.75
C THR A 14 -16.34 26.85 -32.99
N ALA A 15 -15.76 25.74 -33.47
CA ALA A 15 -15.80 24.45 -32.80
C ALA A 15 -14.89 24.49 -31.55
N ALA A 16 -15.49 24.45 -30.36
CA ALA A 16 -14.75 24.25 -29.12
C ALA A 16 -14.43 22.75 -28.99
N VAL A 17 -13.15 22.41 -29.15
CA VAL A 17 -12.63 21.06 -28.88
C VAL A 17 -12.50 20.91 -27.36
N ALA A 18 -13.42 20.17 -26.75
CA ALA A 18 -13.31 19.76 -25.35
C ALA A 18 -12.25 18.66 -25.23
N ILE A 19 -11.08 19.01 -24.69
CA ILE A 19 -10.04 18.04 -24.34
C ILE A 19 -10.54 17.29 -23.10
N LEU A 20 -10.94 16.03 -23.29
CA LEU A 20 -11.17 15.07 -22.21
C LEU A 20 -9.83 14.80 -21.50
N GLY A 21 -9.57 15.55 -20.44
CA GLY A 21 -8.47 15.25 -19.53
C GLY A 21 -8.75 13.91 -18.85
N LEU A 22 -7.82 12.95 -18.98
CA LEU A 22 -7.79 11.76 -18.14
C LEU A 22 -7.62 12.23 -16.69
N GLY A 23 -8.71 12.28 -15.94
CA GLY A 23 -8.66 12.51 -14.50
C GLY A 23 -7.94 11.34 -13.84
N ALA A 24 -6.79 11.62 -13.22
CA ALA A 24 -6.20 10.69 -12.26
C ALA A 24 -7.22 10.49 -11.14
N VAL A 25 -7.75 9.28 -11.02
CA VAL A 25 -8.63 8.92 -9.90
C VAL A 25 -7.77 9.00 -8.64
N PRO A 26 -8.07 9.88 -7.67
CA PRO A 26 -7.34 9.87 -6.42
C PRO A 26 -7.57 8.51 -5.76
N THR A 27 -6.52 7.72 -5.59
CA THR A 27 -6.54 6.54 -4.73
C THR A 27 -6.84 7.04 -3.32
N MET A 28 -8.05 6.78 -2.82
CA MET A 28 -8.43 7.17 -1.47
C MET A 28 -7.54 6.44 -0.48
N ALA A 29 -6.86 7.21 0.39
CA ALA A 29 -6.15 6.65 1.52
C ALA A 29 -7.16 5.95 2.44
N VAL A 30 -6.79 4.77 2.95
CA VAL A 30 -7.61 4.08 3.94
C VAL A 30 -7.41 4.77 5.29
N ASP A 31 -8.50 5.18 5.92
CA ASP A 31 -8.52 5.81 7.26
C ASP A 31 -8.73 4.75 8.35
N GLY A 32 -7.86 4.74 9.36
CA GLY A 32 -7.90 3.82 10.49
C GLY A 32 -8.99 4.14 11.54
N SER A 33 -9.59 5.34 11.47
CA SER A 33 -10.55 5.85 12.44
C SER A 33 -11.76 4.94 12.65
N ARG A 34 -12.20 4.21 11.60
CA ARG A 34 -13.27 3.21 11.67
C ARG A 34 -12.99 2.14 12.73
N TRP A 35 -11.73 1.75 12.90
CA TRP A 35 -11.29 0.75 13.87
C TRP A 35 -10.79 1.36 15.17
N GLY A 36 -10.79 2.69 15.29
CA GLY A 36 -10.16 3.41 16.40
C GLY A 36 -8.63 3.32 16.41
N ALA A 37 -8.02 3.01 15.25
CA ALA A 37 -6.58 2.80 15.09
C ALA A 37 -5.94 3.90 14.24
N ARG A 38 -4.60 3.94 14.20
CA ARG A 38 -3.86 4.75 13.23
C ARG A 38 -4.16 4.33 11.79
N ASP A 39 -3.89 5.23 10.86
CA ASP A 39 -4.01 4.95 9.44
C ASP A 39 -3.00 3.88 9.00
N PRO A 40 -3.41 2.92 8.16
CA PRO A 40 -2.49 2.05 7.46
C PRO A 40 -1.68 2.83 6.43
N VAL A 41 -0.44 2.44 6.22
CA VAL A 41 0.32 2.89 5.05
C VAL A 41 -0.18 2.04 3.88
N THR A 42 -0.98 2.60 2.96
CA THR A 42 -1.48 1.88 1.77
C THR A 42 -1.03 2.48 0.46
N GLN A 43 -0.31 3.61 0.50
CA GLN A 43 0.24 4.27 -0.67
C GLN A 43 1.76 4.23 -0.63
N CYS A 44 2.36 3.50 -1.58
CA CYS A 44 3.79 3.28 -1.57
C CYS A 44 4.49 4.49 -2.17
N ALA A 45 5.52 5.00 -1.50
CA ALA A 45 6.36 6.02 -2.08
C ALA A 45 7.10 5.46 -3.31
N ALA A 46 7.13 6.24 -4.39
CA ALA A 46 7.93 5.92 -5.58
C ALA A 46 9.40 6.30 -5.34
N ILE A 47 10.12 5.45 -4.60
CA ILE A 47 11.53 5.69 -4.27
C ILE A 47 12.40 5.22 -5.43
N GLY A 48 13.13 6.14 -6.07
CA GLY A 48 14.01 5.81 -7.19
C GLY A 48 15.21 4.95 -6.78
N ALA A 49 15.67 4.08 -7.68
CA ALA A 49 16.78 3.15 -7.44
C ALA A 49 18.14 3.81 -7.15
N SER A 50 18.30 5.09 -7.51
CA SER A 50 19.48 5.90 -7.16
C SER A 50 19.49 6.33 -5.68
N THR A 51 18.37 6.23 -4.99
CA THR A 51 18.26 6.54 -3.55
C THR A 51 18.73 5.34 -2.74
N ALA A 52 19.58 5.59 -1.75
CA ALA A 52 20.04 4.56 -0.83
C ALA A 52 18.86 3.95 -0.05
N LEU A 53 18.85 2.63 0.10
CA LEU A 53 17.88 1.93 0.92
C LEU A 53 18.25 2.04 2.40
N GLU A 54 17.68 3.01 3.09
CA GLU A 54 17.76 3.14 4.54
C GLU A 54 16.62 2.38 5.23
N SER A 55 16.82 1.98 6.49
CA SER A 55 15.84 1.17 7.23
C SER A 55 14.45 1.82 7.29
N GLY A 56 14.35 3.15 7.41
CA GLY A 56 13.07 3.85 7.43
C GLY A 56 12.31 3.73 6.11
N ALA A 57 13.00 3.86 4.97
CA ALA A 57 12.42 3.68 3.64
C ALA A 57 11.95 2.24 3.42
N VAL A 58 12.77 1.26 3.82
CA VAL A 58 12.40 -0.17 3.75
C VAL A 58 11.18 -0.45 4.62
N MET A 59 11.14 0.08 5.84
CA MET A 59 9.98 -0.11 6.73
C MET A 59 8.70 0.47 6.13
N ALA A 60 8.77 1.67 5.55
CA ALA A 60 7.63 2.31 4.90
C ALA A 60 7.14 1.52 3.67
N LEU A 61 8.06 1.03 2.83
CA LEU A 61 7.71 0.19 1.68
C LEU A 61 7.09 -1.13 2.13
N VAL A 62 7.68 -1.84 3.10
CA VAL A 62 7.12 -3.11 3.59
C VAL A 62 5.76 -2.90 4.24
N ARG A 63 5.56 -1.81 5.02
CA ARG A 63 4.23 -1.45 5.53
C ARG A 63 3.24 -1.22 4.41
N CYS A 64 3.62 -0.44 3.40
CA CYS A 64 2.75 -0.21 2.24
C CYS A 64 2.26 -1.50 1.58
N GLU A 65 3.14 -2.49 1.41
CA GLU A 65 2.78 -3.74 0.75
C GLU A 65 2.01 -4.74 1.64
N ARG A 66 1.84 -4.42 2.93
CA ARG A 66 1.35 -5.35 3.95
C ARG A 66 0.19 -4.83 4.79
N GLU A 67 0.09 -3.52 4.95
CA GLU A 67 -1.01 -2.90 5.68
C GLU A 67 -2.17 -2.68 4.72
N GLU A 68 -3.36 -3.05 5.16
CA GLU A 68 -4.57 -2.93 4.35
C GLU A 68 -5.82 -2.92 5.22
N ALA A 69 -6.90 -2.34 4.67
CA ALA A 69 -8.25 -2.68 5.09
C ALA A 69 -8.81 -3.71 4.10
N THR A 70 -9.21 -4.87 4.62
CA THR A 70 -9.72 -5.96 3.78
C THR A 70 -11.21 -5.77 3.50
N ALA A 71 -11.71 -6.45 2.47
CA ALA A 71 -13.13 -6.51 2.17
C ALA A 71 -13.98 -7.19 3.28
N SER A 72 -13.34 -7.87 4.24
CA SER A 72 -13.99 -8.47 5.41
C SER A 72 -13.98 -7.56 6.64
N ASP A 73 -13.78 -6.25 6.43
CA ASP A 73 -13.76 -5.22 7.48
C ASP A 73 -12.68 -5.44 8.57
N GLU A 74 -11.56 -6.06 8.20
CA GLU A 74 -10.38 -6.12 9.05
C GLU A 74 -9.36 -5.07 8.63
N LEU A 75 -8.77 -4.39 9.61
CA LEU A 75 -7.61 -3.53 9.41
C LEU A 75 -6.35 -4.29 9.87
N TRP A 76 -5.42 -4.48 8.96
CA TRP A 76 -4.15 -5.17 9.17
C TRP A 76 -3.01 -4.16 9.24
N LEU A 77 -2.26 -4.16 10.35
CA LEU A 77 -1.19 -3.21 10.63
C LEU A 77 0.11 -3.93 11.07
N LEU A 78 1.25 -3.34 10.76
CA LEU A 78 2.58 -3.77 11.22
C LEU A 78 3.06 -2.88 12.38
N GLU A 79 3.01 -3.43 13.58
CA GLU A 79 3.57 -2.83 14.79
C GLU A 79 4.89 -3.47 15.20
N ASP A 80 5.66 -2.82 16.07
CA ASP A 80 6.95 -3.29 16.60
C ASP A 80 7.90 -3.83 15.50
N PHE A 81 7.91 -3.12 14.37
CA PHE A 81 8.59 -3.57 13.17
C PHE A 81 10.07 -3.19 13.22
N ALA A 82 10.93 -4.18 13.08
CA ALA A 82 12.37 -4.02 12.91
C ALA A 82 12.85 -4.78 11.67
N VAL A 83 13.77 -4.17 10.92
CA VAL A 83 14.34 -4.75 9.70
C VAL A 83 15.85 -4.56 9.66
N GLN A 84 16.53 -5.59 9.16
CA GLN A 84 17.94 -5.59 8.79
C GLN A 84 18.05 -5.79 7.29
N ILE A 85 18.87 -4.96 6.65
CA ILE A 85 19.09 -4.95 5.21
C ILE A 85 20.42 -5.66 4.94
N GLY A 86 20.38 -6.75 4.19
CA GLY A 86 21.56 -7.48 3.77
C GLY A 86 22.34 -6.75 2.66
N ALA A 87 23.58 -7.19 2.46
CA ALA A 87 24.40 -6.75 1.33
C ALA A 87 23.69 -7.05 -0.02
N PRO A 88 23.94 -6.24 -1.06
CA PRO A 88 23.40 -6.49 -2.38
C PRO A 88 23.89 -7.84 -2.92
N ARG A 89 22.99 -8.58 -3.55
CA ARG A 89 23.29 -9.85 -4.23
C ARG A 89 22.70 -9.84 -5.65
N PRO A 90 23.22 -10.68 -6.56
CA PRO A 90 22.59 -10.88 -7.86
C PRO A 90 21.14 -11.34 -7.72
N HIS A 91 20.28 -10.87 -8.63
CA HIS A 91 18.94 -11.39 -8.80
C HIS A 91 19.02 -12.84 -9.33
N LYS A 92 18.27 -13.75 -8.71
CA LYS A 92 18.30 -15.19 -9.04
C LYS A 92 17.21 -15.63 -10.02
N GLY A 93 16.43 -14.67 -10.51
CA GLY A 93 15.38 -14.92 -11.51
C GLY A 93 14.30 -15.83 -10.93
N ARG A 94 14.08 -16.98 -11.57
CA ARG A 94 13.08 -17.95 -11.14
C ARG A 94 13.41 -18.64 -9.81
N GLU A 95 14.66 -18.59 -9.37
CA GLU A 95 15.11 -19.21 -8.11
C GLU A 95 14.96 -18.28 -6.90
N GLU A 96 14.36 -17.10 -7.07
CA GLU A 96 13.99 -16.26 -5.94
C GLU A 96 12.96 -16.96 -5.04
N LEU A 97 13.17 -16.89 -3.73
CA LEU A 97 12.30 -17.54 -2.74
C LEU A 97 10.92 -16.88 -2.60
N MET A 98 10.75 -15.70 -3.19
CA MET A 98 9.50 -14.95 -3.17
C MET A 98 9.22 -14.31 -4.52
N THR A 99 7.93 -14.08 -4.80
CA THR A 99 7.51 -13.35 -6.00
C THR A 99 7.97 -11.89 -5.92
N MET A 100 8.70 -11.46 -6.94
CA MET A 100 9.18 -10.09 -7.10
C MET A 100 8.55 -9.47 -8.37
N PRO A 101 7.29 -8.99 -8.28
CA PRO A 101 6.61 -8.41 -9.44
C PRO A 101 7.39 -7.24 -10.02
N ASP A 102 7.38 -7.16 -11.36
CA ASP A 102 8.06 -6.14 -12.15
C ASP A 102 9.56 -6.03 -11.89
N SER A 103 10.20 -7.04 -11.31
CA SER A 103 11.63 -7.01 -11.01
C SER A 103 12.49 -6.83 -12.26
N ASP A 104 13.40 -5.86 -12.21
CA ASP A 104 14.50 -5.77 -13.17
C ASP A 104 15.58 -6.77 -12.78
N THR A 105 15.64 -7.89 -13.50
CA THR A 105 16.57 -8.98 -13.25
C THR A 105 18.04 -8.62 -13.51
N SER A 106 18.30 -7.46 -14.13
CA SER A 106 19.66 -6.91 -14.29
C SER A 106 20.17 -6.17 -13.05
N LYS A 107 19.30 -5.89 -12.08
CA LYS A 107 19.65 -5.17 -10.85
C LYS A 107 19.93 -6.13 -9.69
N SER A 108 20.59 -5.59 -8.67
CA SER A 108 20.81 -6.34 -7.43
C SER A 108 19.54 -6.39 -6.58
N VAL A 109 19.48 -7.40 -5.73
CA VAL A 109 18.44 -7.60 -4.72
C VAL A 109 19.09 -7.48 -3.34
N HIS A 110 18.39 -6.87 -2.40
CA HIS A 110 18.80 -6.84 -0.99
C HIS A 110 17.92 -7.79 -0.19
N SER A 111 18.51 -8.82 0.42
CA SER A 111 17.78 -9.69 1.34
C SER A 111 17.43 -8.96 2.64
N LEU A 112 16.24 -9.22 3.16
CA LEU A 112 15.75 -8.64 4.41
C LEU A 112 15.61 -9.73 5.47
N ARG A 113 15.90 -9.37 6.72
CA ARG A 113 15.53 -10.14 7.91
C ARG A 113 14.94 -9.21 8.94
N GLY A 114 14.04 -9.71 9.78
CA GLY A 114 13.42 -8.86 10.78
C GLY A 114 12.32 -9.55 11.53
N ALA A 115 11.46 -8.73 12.12
CA ALA A 115 10.33 -9.18 12.89
C ALA A 115 9.31 -8.04 13.05
N TRP A 116 8.02 -8.35 13.11
CA TRP A 116 6.95 -7.41 13.40
C TRP A 116 5.83 -8.08 14.20
N THR A 117 4.91 -7.30 14.72
CA THR A 117 3.67 -7.75 15.33
C THR A 117 2.54 -7.41 14.38
N TRP A 118 1.84 -8.43 13.89
CA TRP A 118 0.57 -8.20 13.20
C TRP A 118 -0.42 -7.67 14.21
N VAL A 119 -1.04 -6.53 13.91
CA VAL A 119 -2.22 -6.05 14.63
C VAL A 119 -3.40 -6.10 13.67
N ILE A 120 -4.41 -6.88 14.05
CA ILE A 120 -5.58 -7.14 13.21
C ILE A 120 -6.80 -6.65 13.98
N CYS A 121 -7.38 -5.55 13.53
CA CYS A 121 -8.54 -4.92 14.14
C CYS A 121 -9.81 -5.25 13.38
N ARG A 122 -10.92 -5.46 14.09
CA ARG A 122 -12.26 -5.63 13.51
C ARG A 122 -13.14 -4.43 13.85
N ASP A 123 -14.19 -4.21 13.07
CA ASP A 123 -15.14 -3.13 13.34
C ASP A 123 -15.65 -3.21 14.81
N PRO A 124 -15.50 -2.14 15.62
CA PRO A 124 -15.96 -2.11 17.02
C PRO A 124 -17.43 -2.49 17.17
N LYS A 125 -18.29 -2.18 16.18
CA LYS A 125 -19.71 -2.56 16.18
C LYS A 125 -19.90 -4.07 16.11
N ALA A 126 -19.10 -4.76 15.30
CA ALA A 126 -19.16 -6.22 15.19
C ALA A 126 -18.70 -6.90 16.50
N ILE A 127 -17.73 -6.30 17.19
CA ILE A 127 -17.30 -6.75 18.51
C ILE A 127 -18.42 -6.55 19.54
N ALA A 128 -19.06 -5.38 19.57
CA ALA A 128 -20.21 -5.11 20.44
C ALA A 128 -21.34 -6.13 20.24
N TYR A 129 -21.68 -6.42 18.97
CA TYR A 129 -22.77 -7.33 18.62
C TYR A 129 -22.52 -8.78 19.08
N SER A 130 -21.26 -9.16 19.20
CA SER A 130 -20.84 -10.47 19.72
C SER A 130 -20.62 -10.50 21.24
N GLY A 131 -20.96 -9.41 21.95
CA GLY A 131 -20.83 -9.29 23.41
C GLY A 131 -19.41 -8.99 23.88
N GLY A 132 -18.50 -8.63 22.99
CA GLY A 132 -17.13 -8.21 23.32
C GLY A 132 -17.02 -6.74 23.69
N ASP A 133 -15.84 -6.33 24.17
CA ASP A 133 -15.50 -4.94 24.47
C ASP A 133 -15.06 -4.20 23.18
N PRO A 134 -15.83 -3.20 22.69
CA PRO A 134 -15.49 -2.47 21.46
C PRO A 134 -14.18 -1.68 21.57
N ALA A 135 -13.71 -1.36 22.76
CA ALA A 135 -12.42 -0.71 22.98
C ALA A 135 -11.23 -1.68 22.87
N LYS A 136 -11.51 -2.99 22.73
CA LYS A 136 -10.54 -4.08 22.63
C LYS A 136 -10.80 -4.92 21.37
N ASN A 137 -11.01 -4.23 20.25
CA ASN A 137 -11.41 -4.79 18.97
C ASN A 137 -10.26 -5.39 18.13
N CYS A 138 -9.04 -5.41 18.66
CA CYS A 138 -7.87 -5.89 17.94
C CYS A 138 -7.29 -7.17 18.54
N GLY A 139 -6.61 -7.93 17.69
CA GLY A 139 -5.73 -9.01 18.12
C GLY A 139 -4.31 -8.79 17.62
N ARG A 140 -3.36 -9.47 18.26
CA ARG A 140 -1.92 -9.37 17.99
C ARG A 140 -1.36 -10.74 17.68
N ALA A 141 -0.46 -10.83 16.71
CA ALA A 141 0.27 -12.05 16.40
C ALA A 141 1.73 -11.71 16.05
N ARG A 142 2.66 -12.21 16.86
CA ARG A 142 4.10 -11.93 16.67
C ARG A 142 4.65 -12.74 15.50
N VAL A 143 5.33 -12.07 14.58
CA VAL A 143 6.20 -12.69 13.55
C VAL A 143 7.64 -12.49 13.97
N ALA A 144 8.22 -13.48 14.67
CA ALA A 144 9.54 -13.36 15.28
C ALA A 144 10.71 -13.56 14.31
N LYS A 145 10.47 -14.24 13.19
CA LYS A 145 11.47 -14.54 12.16
C LYS A 145 10.86 -14.26 10.80
N ALA A 146 11.00 -13.02 10.34
CA ALA A 146 10.59 -12.63 9.01
C ALA A 146 11.77 -12.52 8.06
N GLU A 147 11.54 -12.92 6.83
CA GLU A 147 12.51 -12.84 5.74
C GLU A 147 11.86 -12.23 4.51
N GLY A 148 12.67 -11.61 3.67
CA GLY A 148 12.16 -10.97 2.47
C GLY A 148 13.25 -10.39 1.60
N ALA A 149 12.85 -9.44 0.76
CA ALA A 149 13.75 -8.75 -0.14
C ALA A 149 13.27 -7.36 -0.50
N CYS A 150 14.22 -6.50 -0.85
CA CYS A 150 13.99 -5.32 -1.67
C CYS A 150 14.59 -5.52 -3.07
N TRP A 151 13.86 -5.12 -4.10
CA TRP A 151 14.28 -5.20 -5.50
C TRP A 151 13.93 -3.92 -6.25
N VAL A 152 14.65 -3.65 -7.32
CA VAL A 152 14.35 -2.57 -8.26
C VAL A 152 13.36 -3.08 -9.31
N THR A 153 12.33 -2.31 -9.60
CA THR A 153 11.39 -2.61 -10.68
C THR A 153 11.95 -2.20 -12.04
N THR A 154 11.35 -2.69 -13.13
CA THR A 154 11.62 -2.24 -14.50
C THR A 154 11.32 -0.75 -14.73
N PHE A 155 10.59 -0.10 -13.82
CA PHE A 155 10.35 1.35 -13.79
C PHE A 155 11.43 2.13 -13.01
N GLY A 156 12.44 1.45 -12.47
CA GLY A 156 13.55 2.08 -11.76
C GLY A 156 13.21 2.52 -10.33
N THR A 157 12.19 1.94 -9.70
CA THR A 157 11.81 2.22 -8.30
C THR A 157 12.05 1.01 -7.40
N TRP A 158 12.28 1.26 -6.11
CA TRP A 158 12.36 0.21 -5.10
C TRP A 158 10.99 -0.34 -4.75
N ARG A 159 10.92 -1.66 -4.54
CA ARG A 159 9.86 -2.36 -3.81
C ARG A 159 10.50 -3.26 -2.76
N CYS A 160 9.81 -3.43 -1.64
CA CYS A 160 10.27 -4.27 -0.55
C CYS A 160 9.11 -5.09 0.00
N ASN A 161 9.34 -6.38 0.26
CA ASN A 161 8.35 -7.24 0.85
C ASN A 161 9.00 -8.25 1.80
N MET A 162 8.30 -8.62 2.88
CA MET A 162 8.75 -9.59 3.88
C MET A 162 7.59 -10.50 4.32
N THR A 163 7.87 -11.78 4.57
CA THR A 163 6.90 -12.74 5.11
C THR A 163 7.53 -13.53 6.25
N GLY A 164 6.72 -14.17 7.08
CA GLY A 164 7.20 -15.03 8.14
C GLY A 164 6.05 -15.73 8.89
N PRO A 165 6.35 -16.82 9.60
CA PRO A 165 5.35 -17.50 10.42
C PRO A 165 4.90 -16.61 11.58
N ALA A 166 3.59 -16.47 11.74
CA ALA A 166 2.98 -15.77 12.86
C ALA A 166 2.70 -16.76 14.01
N ALA A 167 2.92 -16.31 15.24
CA ALA A 167 2.44 -16.99 16.44
C ALA A 167 0.91 -17.00 16.49
N ALA A 168 0.34 -17.74 17.46
CA ALA A 168 -1.09 -17.72 17.72
C ALA A 168 -1.57 -16.27 17.97
N ARG A 169 -2.72 -15.93 17.39
CA ARG A 169 -3.34 -14.61 17.59
C ARG A 169 -3.93 -14.52 18.99
N GLU A 170 -3.47 -13.53 19.74
CA GLU A 170 -4.06 -13.14 21.01
C GLU A 170 -5.09 -12.03 20.76
N VAL A 171 -6.24 -12.06 21.42
CA VAL A 171 -7.36 -11.14 21.19
C VAL A 171 -7.62 -10.24 22.41
N GLY A 172 -8.42 -9.18 22.23
CA GLY A 172 -8.81 -8.31 23.34
C GLY A 172 -7.81 -7.20 23.61
N TYR A 173 -7.11 -6.73 22.58
CA TYR A 173 -6.18 -5.62 22.66
C TYR A 173 -6.82 -4.33 22.15
N PRO A 174 -6.47 -3.17 22.74
CA PRO A 174 -6.88 -1.89 22.19
C PRO A 174 -6.19 -1.63 20.84
N PRO A 175 -6.84 -0.83 19.97
CA PRO A 175 -6.26 -0.42 18.72
C PRO A 175 -5.02 0.46 18.93
N PRO A 176 -3.96 0.32 18.11
CA PRO A 176 -2.79 1.18 18.15
C PRO A 176 -3.14 2.56 17.59
N ARG A 177 -2.65 3.62 18.22
CA ARG A 177 -2.92 5.01 17.84
C ARG A 177 -1.69 5.68 17.24
#